data_AF-A0A1F3NYP9-F1
#
_entry.id   AF-A0A1F3NYP9-F1
#
_cell.length_a   1.000
_cell.length_b   1.000
_cell.length_c   1.000
_cell.angle_alpha   90.00
_cell.angle_beta   90.00
_cell.angle_gamma   90.00
#
_symmetry.space_group_name_H-M   'P 1'
#
loop_
_entity.id
_entity.type
_entity.pdbx_description
1 polymer ?
#
loop_
_entity_poly.entity_id
_entity_poly.type
_entity_poly.pdbx_seq_one_letter_code
_entity_poly.pdbx_strand_id
1 'polypeptide(L)'
;MRNKIIISFLILSIAGCKKEENKEFTDSPIIESYLSPGDYLNIKVTRQIPFSSDVSYSSDDINHLTINVTRNNVNYTLQALGDGKYVDGSLIVAENDLYDLSFSFNSKNVSAYTKVPAKPQNFTESVTEIELEKIDTASGPPNFGSQLDPVNLTWDNTDGSYYLVLIENIETTLEPIRDFGGNAPPGNRFRKSPTNASSTEIRSMEFQYFGSHRIVLYHVLPDYASLYDDNSTSSQNLTNPSTSIVNGYGIFTGLNSDTLYLEVKKK
;
A
#
# COMPACT_ATOMS: atom_id res chain seq x y z
N MET A 1 -78.68 -27.44 19.81
CA MET A 1 -77.77 -28.57 19.47
C MET A 1 -76.80 -28.05 18.43
N ARG A 2 -75.62 -27.54 18.84
CA ARG A 2 -74.35 -28.27 18.96
C ARG A 2 -73.90 -28.81 17.60
N ASN A 3 -73.02 -28.07 16.91
CA ASN A 3 -71.92 -28.53 16.06
C ASN A 3 -71.42 -27.40 15.15
N LYS A 4 -70.16 -27.28 14.74
CA LYS A 4 -68.84 -27.60 15.30
C LYS A 4 -67.88 -27.03 14.24
N ILE A 5 -67.06 -26.06 14.64
CA ILE A 5 -65.67 -25.80 14.24
C ILE A 5 -65.30 -26.24 12.81
N ILE A 6 -65.20 -25.28 11.89
CA ILE A 6 -64.47 -25.44 10.62
C ILE A 6 -63.01 -25.04 10.90
N ILE A 7 -62.14 -26.04 10.95
CA ILE A 7 -60.68 -25.87 11.02
C ILE A 7 -60.22 -25.33 9.66
N SER A 8 -59.84 -24.06 9.61
CA SER A 8 -59.10 -23.49 8.49
C SER A 8 -57.65 -23.98 8.60
N PHE A 9 -57.28 -24.94 7.75
CA PHE A 9 -55.91 -25.43 7.64
C PHE A 9 -55.13 -24.44 6.76
N LEU A 10 -54.54 -23.42 7.41
CA LEU A 10 -53.62 -22.49 6.77
C LEU A 10 -52.31 -23.24 6.51
N ILE A 11 -52.13 -23.69 5.27
CA ILE A 11 -50.86 -24.22 4.76
C ILE A 11 -49.92 -23.02 4.64
N LEU A 12 -49.09 -22.82 5.67
CA LEU A 12 -48.03 -21.83 5.68
C LEU A 12 -46.86 -22.40 4.86
N SER A 13 -46.79 -22.01 3.59
CA SER A 13 -45.66 -22.28 2.71
C SER A 13 -44.45 -21.53 3.25
N ILE A 14 -43.56 -22.24 3.96
CA ILE A 14 -42.26 -21.74 4.35
C ILE A 14 -41.38 -21.73 3.09
N ALA A 15 -41.50 -20.69 2.28
CA ALA A 15 -40.51 -20.38 1.26
C ALA A 15 -39.25 -19.89 1.99
N GLY A 16 -38.42 -20.84 2.42
CA GLY A 16 -37.08 -20.55 2.88
C GLY A 16 -36.29 -20.00 1.70
N CYS A 17 -36.12 -18.67 1.65
CA CYS A 17 -35.21 -18.01 0.74
C CYS A 17 -33.79 -18.48 1.12
N LYS A 18 -33.26 -19.50 0.43
CA LYS A 18 -31.82 -19.77 0.48
C LYS A 18 -31.16 -18.58 -0.22
N LYS A 19 -30.38 -17.81 0.54
CA LYS A 19 -29.45 -16.83 -0.02
C LYS A 19 -28.42 -17.65 -0.81
N GLU A 20 -28.52 -17.68 -2.13
CA GLU A 20 -27.45 -18.16 -2.99
C GLU A 20 -26.36 -17.09 -3.05
N GLU A 21 -25.43 -17.13 -2.09
CA GLU A 21 -24.14 -16.48 -2.24
C GLU A 21 -23.14 -17.52 -2.77
N ASN A 22 -23.33 -17.94 -4.02
CA ASN A 22 -22.32 -18.70 -4.75
C ASN A 22 -21.77 -17.83 -5.87
N LYS A 23 -20.90 -16.86 -5.54
CA LYS A 23 -19.93 -16.40 -6.54
C LYS A 23 -18.97 -17.58 -6.76
N GLU A 24 -19.14 -18.29 -7.86
CA GLU A 24 -18.16 -19.29 -8.28
C GLU A 24 -16.78 -18.63 -8.34
N PHE A 25 -15.78 -19.33 -7.83
CA PHE A 25 -14.40 -18.89 -7.90
C PHE A 25 -14.02 -18.67 -9.36
N THR A 26 -13.51 -17.48 -9.66
CA THR A 26 -12.92 -17.17 -10.95
C THR A 26 -11.43 -16.96 -10.73
N ASP A 27 -10.63 -17.85 -11.29
CA ASP A 27 -9.19 -17.69 -11.31
C ASP A 27 -8.82 -16.39 -12.04
N SER A 28 -8.34 -15.43 -11.25
CA SER A 28 -8.03 -14.07 -11.68
C SER A 28 -6.59 -13.75 -11.30
N PRO A 29 -5.84 -13.01 -12.13
CA PRO A 29 -4.48 -12.64 -11.81
C PRO A 29 -4.46 -11.45 -10.84
N ILE A 30 -3.46 -11.43 -9.98
CA ILE A 30 -3.15 -10.33 -9.07
C ILE A 30 -1.83 -9.72 -9.53
N ILE A 31 -1.85 -8.46 -9.94
CA ILE A 31 -0.69 -7.69 -10.39
C ILE A 31 -0.14 -6.90 -9.21
N GLU A 32 1.17 -6.88 -9.02
CA GLU A 32 1.84 -6.07 -8.02
C GLU A 32 3.06 -5.40 -8.67
N SER A 33 3.04 -4.07 -8.73
CA SER A 33 4.18 -3.28 -9.21
C SER A 33 4.11 -1.84 -8.73
N TYR A 34 5.30 -1.32 -8.42
CA TYR A 34 5.56 0.05 -7.99
C TYR A 34 6.64 0.62 -8.89
N LEU A 35 6.28 1.53 -9.80
CA LEU A 35 7.20 2.08 -10.78
C LEU A 35 7.85 3.35 -10.22
N SER A 36 9.17 3.31 -10.02
CA SER A 36 9.97 4.46 -9.57
C SER A 36 10.93 4.91 -10.67
N PRO A 37 11.07 6.21 -10.96
CA PRO A 37 12.01 6.69 -11.96
C PRO A 37 13.45 6.19 -11.75
N GLY A 38 14.11 5.78 -12.83
CA GLY A 38 15.48 5.26 -12.81
C GLY A 38 15.58 3.74 -12.64
N ASP A 39 14.54 3.08 -12.14
CA ASP A 39 14.50 1.63 -12.04
C ASP A 39 14.07 0.98 -13.36
N TYR A 40 14.43 -0.29 -13.54
CA TYR A 40 13.86 -1.12 -14.61
C TYR A 40 12.41 -1.46 -14.30
N LEU A 41 11.56 -1.41 -15.33
CA LEU A 41 10.19 -1.83 -15.17
C LEU A 41 10.14 -3.32 -14.83
N ASN A 42 9.54 -3.60 -13.68
CA ASN A 42 9.34 -4.95 -13.18
C ASN A 42 7.94 -5.08 -12.59
N ILE A 43 7.36 -6.27 -12.72
CA ILE A 43 6.06 -6.60 -12.16
C ILE A 43 6.10 -7.99 -11.54
N LYS A 44 5.17 -8.23 -10.62
CA LYS A 44 4.86 -9.55 -10.10
C LYS A 44 3.40 -9.87 -10.40
N VAL A 45 3.14 -11.06 -10.91
CA VAL A 45 1.81 -11.58 -11.18
C VAL A 45 1.62 -12.85 -10.39
N THR A 46 0.56 -12.90 -9.58
CA THR A 46 0.18 -14.07 -8.78
C THR A 46 -1.26 -14.45 -9.07
N ARG A 47 -1.72 -15.57 -8.52
CA ARG A 47 -3.09 -16.06 -8.70
C ARG A 47 -3.93 -15.71 -7.48
N GLN A 48 -5.22 -15.43 -7.71
CA GLN A 48 -6.18 -15.33 -6.63
C GLN A 48 -6.21 -16.63 -5.82
N ILE A 49 -6.11 -16.51 -4.49
CA ILE A 49 -6.22 -17.64 -3.58
C ILE A 49 -7.71 -17.89 -3.28
N PRO A 50 -8.25 -19.08 -3.58
CA PRO A 50 -9.63 -19.44 -3.27
C PRO A 50 -9.82 -19.70 -1.78
N PHE A 51 -11.03 -19.50 -1.28
CA PHE A 51 -11.41 -19.90 0.08
C PHE A 51 -11.68 -21.39 0.21
N SER A 52 -12.08 -22.06 -0.88
CA SER A 52 -12.34 -23.50 -0.93
C SER A 52 -11.22 -24.22 -1.67
N SER A 53 -10.93 -25.47 -1.26
CA SER A 53 -10.00 -26.35 -1.98
C SER A 53 -10.56 -26.84 -3.31
N ASP A 54 -11.88 -26.85 -3.46
CA ASP A 54 -12.58 -27.50 -4.57
C ASP A 54 -12.86 -26.48 -5.68
N VAL A 55 -11.79 -25.89 -6.22
CA VAL A 55 -11.88 -24.92 -7.31
C VAL A 55 -10.98 -25.34 -8.47
N SER A 56 -11.36 -24.91 -9.67
CA SER A 56 -10.54 -25.11 -10.87
C SER A 56 -9.76 -23.84 -11.18
N TYR A 57 -8.46 -24.00 -11.40
CA TYR A 57 -7.60 -22.95 -11.94
C TYR A 57 -7.57 -23.04 -13.48
N SER A 58 -7.33 -21.92 -14.15
CA SER A 58 -7.03 -21.91 -15.57
C SER A 58 -5.72 -22.67 -15.84
N SER A 59 -5.59 -23.19 -17.06
CA SER A 59 -4.38 -23.85 -17.55
C SER A 59 -3.22 -22.90 -17.85
N ASP A 60 -3.41 -21.58 -17.72
CA ASP A 60 -2.37 -20.60 -18.04
C ASP A 60 -1.19 -20.71 -17.06
N ASP A 61 0.04 -20.68 -17.55
CA ASP A 61 1.20 -20.69 -16.67
C ASP A 61 1.55 -19.26 -16.23
N ILE A 62 1.40 -18.98 -14.93
CA ILE A 62 1.69 -17.67 -14.33
C ILE A 62 3.17 -17.26 -14.49
N ASN A 63 4.06 -18.21 -14.77
CA ASN A 63 5.48 -17.97 -14.97
C ASN A 63 5.88 -17.77 -16.43
N HIS A 64 4.96 -17.98 -17.38
CA HIS A 64 5.24 -17.92 -18.81
C HIS A 64 4.18 -17.11 -19.58
N LEU A 65 3.60 -16.09 -18.94
CA LEU A 65 2.69 -15.16 -19.58
C LEU A 65 3.44 -14.28 -20.58
N THR A 66 2.79 -13.95 -21.70
CA THR A 66 3.27 -12.90 -22.60
C THR A 66 2.72 -11.57 -22.13
N ILE A 67 3.56 -10.79 -21.46
CA ILE A 67 3.17 -9.52 -20.85
C ILE A 67 3.79 -8.37 -21.62
N ASN A 68 2.94 -7.44 -22.04
CA ASN A 68 3.32 -6.27 -22.82
C ASN A 68 3.10 -5.00 -22.03
N VAL A 69 4.05 -4.08 -22.11
CA VAL A 69 3.95 -2.73 -21.57
C VAL A 69 4.14 -1.73 -22.69
N THR A 70 3.20 -0.81 -22.85
CA THR A 70 3.32 0.32 -23.77
C THR A 70 3.74 1.56 -23.00
N ARG A 71 4.75 2.25 -23.52
CA ARG A 71 5.20 3.57 -23.06
C ARG A 71 5.43 4.46 -24.28
N ASN A 72 4.82 5.63 -24.33
CA ASN A 72 4.96 6.58 -25.47
C ASN A 72 4.74 5.90 -26.84
N ASN A 73 3.70 5.06 -26.94
CA ASN A 73 3.35 4.26 -28.13
C ASN A 73 4.38 3.21 -28.58
N VAL A 74 5.44 2.98 -27.79
CA VAL A 74 6.40 1.90 -28.00
C VAL A 74 6.02 0.73 -27.10
N ASN A 75 5.96 -0.46 -27.67
CA ASN A 75 5.58 -1.68 -26.95
C ASN A 75 6.82 -2.49 -26.54
N TYR A 76 6.83 -2.94 -25.29
CA TYR A 76 7.89 -3.69 -24.66
C TYR A 76 7.32 -5.01 -24.15
N THR A 77 7.97 -6.14 -24.46
CA THR A 77 7.55 -7.45 -23.95
C THR A 77 8.45 -7.84 -22.80
N LEU A 78 7.86 -8.04 -21.62
CA LEU A 78 8.62 -8.35 -20.41
C LEU A 78 9.17 -9.78 -20.45
N GLN A 79 10.39 -9.94 -19.98
CA GLN A 79 11.02 -11.25 -19.80
C GLN A 79 10.57 -11.87 -18.48
N ALA A 80 10.10 -13.12 -18.55
CA ALA A 80 9.79 -13.91 -17.36
C ALA A 80 11.06 -14.33 -16.63
N LEU A 81 11.07 -14.15 -15.31
CA LEU A 81 12.15 -14.58 -14.42
C LEU A 81 11.77 -15.80 -13.56
N GLY A 82 10.51 -16.24 -13.60
CA GLY A 82 9.94 -17.24 -12.69
C GLY A 82 9.34 -16.62 -11.43
N ASP A 83 8.64 -17.44 -10.64
CA ASP A 83 7.86 -17.02 -9.47
C ASP A 83 6.89 -15.86 -9.74
N GLY A 84 6.31 -15.83 -10.95
CA GLY A 84 5.43 -14.77 -11.41
C GLY A 84 6.10 -13.42 -11.62
N LYS A 85 7.43 -13.33 -11.62
CA LYS A 85 8.18 -12.08 -11.81
C LYS A 85 8.51 -11.86 -13.28
N TYR A 86 8.35 -10.62 -13.72
CA TYR A 86 8.64 -10.19 -15.08
C TYR A 86 9.41 -8.87 -15.07
N VAL A 87 10.37 -8.69 -15.96
CA VAL A 87 11.20 -7.49 -16.07
C VAL A 87 11.51 -7.16 -17.52
N ASP A 88 11.75 -5.89 -17.82
CA ASP A 88 12.44 -5.48 -19.03
C ASP A 88 13.67 -4.63 -18.67
N GLY A 89 14.86 -5.17 -18.93
CA GLY A 89 16.14 -4.50 -18.64
C GLY A 89 16.50 -3.35 -19.58
N SER A 90 15.68 -3.06 -20.59
CA SER A 90 15.82 -1.90 -21.48
C SER A 90 14.80 -0.79 -21.16
N LEU A 91 13.68 -1.14 -20.53
CA LEU A 91 12.63 -0.21 -20.15
C LEU A 91 12.92 0.43 -18.78
N ILE A 92 13.65 1.54 -18.81
CA ILE A 92 13.86 2.37 -17.61
C ILE A 92 12.62 3.23 -17.37
N VAL A 93 12.09 3.17 -16.15
CA VAL A 93 10.96 3.98 -15.70
C VAL A 93 11.37 5.46 -15.67
N ALA A 94 10.50 6.34 -16.16
CA ALA A 94 10.75 7.77 -16.18
C ALA A 94 9.60 8.54 -15.53
N GLU A 95 9.96 9.71 -15.01
CA GLU A 95 9.05 10.68 -14.45
C GLU A 95 8.05 11.20 -15.49
N ASN A 96 6.81 11.45 -15.06
CA ASN A 96 5.70 11.98 -15.87
C ASN A 96 5.21 11.10 -17.02
N ASP A 97 5.82 9.94 -17.25
CA ASP A 97 5.41 9.01 -18.29
C ASP A 97 4.22 8.14 -17.88
N LEU A 98 3.49 7.71 -18.91
CA LEU A 98 2.37 6.78 -18.83
C LEU A 98 2.83 5.38 -19.24
N TYR A 99 2.35 4.38 -18.50
CA TYR A 99 2.62 2.98 -18.74
C TYR A 99 1.31 2.21 -18.81
N ASP A 100 1.09 1.51 -19.91
CA ASP A 100 -0.07 0.66 -20.13
C ASP A 100 0.36 -0.80 -20.20
N LEU A 101 -0.08 -1.61 -19.24
CA LEU A 101 0.19 -3.04 -19.11
C LEU A 101 -0.94 -3.84 -19.77
N SER A 102 -0.61 -4.90 -20.50
CA SER A 102 -1.61 -5.85 -21.02
C SER A 102 -1.08 -7.28 -21.15
N PHE A 103 -1.95 -8.25 -20.90
CA PHE A 103 -1.70 -9.68 -21.13
C PHE A 103 -3.01 -10.46 -21.16
N SER A 104 -2.96 -11.72 -21.64
CA SER A 104 -4.11 -12.63 -21.57
C SER A 104 -3.99 -13.55 -20.36
N PHE A 105 -5.09 -13.73 -19.62
CA PHE A 105 -5.20 -14.71 -18.55
C PHE A 105 -6.65 -15.20 -18.44
N ASN A 106 -6.83 -16.52 -18.33
CA ASN A 106 -8.13 -17.18 -18.25
C ASN A 106 -9.08 -16.75 -19.38
N SER A 107 -8.55 -16.68 -20.61
CA SER A 107 -9.25 -16.19 -21.83
C SER A 107 -9.79 -14.75 -21.74
N LYS A 108 -9.33 -13.95 -20.76
CA LYS A 108 -9.65 -12.53 -20.62
C LYS A 108 -8.42 -11.70 -20.94
N ASN A 109 -8.64 -10.57 -21.58
CA ASN A 109 -7.61 -9.54 -21.71
C ASN A 109 -7.54 -8.75 -20.40
N VAL A 110 -6.40 -8.84 -19.73
CA VAL A 110 -6.08 -8.11 -18.50
C VAL A 110 -5.31 -6.87 -18.91
N SER A 111 -5.71 -5.73 -18.36
CA SER A 111 -5.02 -4.46 -18.61
C SER A 111 -4.90 -3.63 -17.35
N ALA A 112 -3.84 -2.84 -17.24
CA ALA A 112 -3.66 -1.85 -16.18
C ALA A 112 -2.95 -0.63 -16.76
N TYR A 113 -3.13 0.53 -16.15
CA TYR A 113 -2.37 1.72 -16.53
C TYR A 113 -1.89 2.50 -15.31
N THR A 114 -0.79 3.23 -15.46
CA THR A 114 -0.33 4.15 -14.43
C THR A 114 0.43 5.32 -15.02
N LYS A 115 0.42 6.45 -14.31
CA LYS A 115 1.35 7.56 -14.53
C LYS A 115 2.40 7.55 -13.43
N VAL A 116 3.65 7.84 -13.78
CA VAL A 116 4.68 8.10 -12.76
C VAL A 116 4.63 9.59 -12.42
N PRO A 117 4.37 9.96 -11.16
CA PRO A 117 4.25 11.36 -10.80
C PRO A 117 5.61 12.08 -10.82
N ALA A 118 5.55 13.41 -10.83
CA ALA A 118 6.74 14.25 -10.76
C ALA A 118 7.47 14.09 -9.43
N LYS A 119 8.78 14.35 -9.40
CA LYS A 119 9.53 14.32 -8.12
C LYS A 119 8.94 15.38 -7.16
N PRO A 120 8.78 15.10 -5.86
CA PRO A 120 8.45 16.15 -4.88
C PRO A 120 9.38 17.36 -5.02
N GLN A 121 8.82 18.56 -4.90
CA GLN A 121 9.56 19.82 -5.07
C GLN A 121 9.67 20.57 -3.75
N ASN A 122 10.79 21.25 -3.54
CA ASN A 122 11.08 22.06 -2.35
C ASN A 122 10.85 21.32 -1.02
N PHE A 123 11.14 20.02 -0.99
CA PHE A 123 11.00 19.22 0.22
C PHE A 123 12.07 19.63 1.25
N THR A 124 11.63 20.15 2.39
CA THR A 124 12.49 20.70 3.45
C THR A 124 11.99 20.30 4.83
N GLU A 125 12.90 20.33 5.80
CA GLU A 125 12.65 20.09 7.23
C GLU A 125 13.09 21.28 8.07
N SER A 126 12.41 21.54 9.19
CA SER A 126 12.70 22.69 10.06
C SER A 126 14.03 22.56 10.81
N VAL A 127 14.46 21.33 11.09
CA VAL A 127 15.69 20.99 11.80
C VAL A 127 16.24 19.68 11.23
N THR A 128 17.56 19.52 11.26
CA THR A 128 18.27 18.30 10.82
C THR A 128 18.73 17.44 12.01
N GLU A 129 18.54 17.92 13.24
CA GLU A 129 18.85 17.18 14.46
C GLU A 129 17.86 17.48 15.58
N ILE A 130 17.60 16.48 16.42
CA ILE A 130 16.88 16.63 17.69
C ILE A 130 17.61 15.85 18.78
N GLU A 131 17.49 16.31 20.03
CA GLU A 131 18.05 15.64 21.21
C GLU A 131 16.92 15.11 22.09
N LEU A 132 16.97 13.81 22.42
CA LEU A 132 16.02 13.14 23.28
C LEU A 132 16.73 12.52 24.49
N GLU A 133 16.06 12.58 25.64
CA GLU A 133 16.51 11.86 26.83
C GLU A 133 16.14 10.38 26.70
N LYS A 134 17.06 9.51 27.11
CA LYS A 134 16.78 8.07 27.19
C LYS A 134 15.75 7.82 28.28
N ILE A 135 14.69 7.08 27.96
CA ILE A 135 13.60 6.75 28.88
C ILE A 135 13.79 5.31 29.35
N ASP A 136 14.45 5.12 30.49
CA ASP A 136 14.66 3.84 31.10
C ASP A 136 14.31 3.87 32.59
N THR A 137 14.41 2.72 33.25
CA THR A 137 14.12 2.59 34.67
C THR A 137 15.10 3.38 35.57
N ALA A 138 16.24 3.82 35.04
CA ALA A 138 17.25 4.61 35.75
C ALA A 138 17.07 6.13 35.55
N SER A 139 16.46 6.57 34.46
CA SER A 139 16.27 8.00 34.14
C SER A 139 14.99 8.63 34.70
N GLY A 140 14.09 7.84 35.31
CA GLY A 140 12.87 8.33 35.96
C GLY A 140 11.77 8.77 34.97
N PRO A 141 10.62 9.28 35.47
CA PRO A 141 9.57 9.78 34.59
C PRO A 141 10.11 10.97 33.76
N PRO A 142 9.83 11.03 32.45
CA PRO A 142 10.35 12.09 31.60
C PRO A 142 9.91 13.46 32.13
N ASN A 143 10.84 14.42 32.19
CA ASN A 143 10.50 15.79 32.52
C ASN A 143 9.84 16.46 31.31
N PHE A 144 8.52 16.27 31.16
CA PHE A 144 7.72 16.86 30.07
C PHE A 144 7.49 18.38 30.23
N GLY A 145 8.23 19.05 31.10
CA GLY A 145 8.10 20.50 31.36
C GLY A 145 8.44 21.39 30.14
N SER A 146 9.19 20.86 29.17
CA SER A 146 9.36 21.46 27.85
C SER A 146 8.88 20.47 26.79
N GLN A 147 7.71 20.73 26.21
CA GLN A 147 7.31 20.04 24.99
C GLN A 147 8.39 20.32 23.94
N LEU A 148 9.08 19.28 23.49
CA LEU A 148 10.04 19.41 22.40
C LEU A 148 9.29 19.84 21.15
N ASP A 149 9.86 20.81 20.44
CA ASP A 149 9.28 21.29 19.19
C ASP A 149 9.25 20.15 18.16
N PRO A 150 8.12 19.95 17.46
CA PRO A 150 8.04 18.93 16.42
C PRO A 150 8.95 19.28 15.24
N VAL A 151 9.39 18.26 14.51
CA VAL A 151 10.06 18.44 13.23
C VAL A 151 9.00 18.72 12.18
N ASN A 152 9.01 19.93 11.61
CA ASN A 152 8.09 20.31 10.56
C ASN A 152 8.69 19.97 9.20
N LEU A 153 7.91 19.29 8.38
CA LEU A 153 8.22 18.95 7.01
C LEU A 153 7.33 19.76 6.07
N THR A 154 7.92 20.35 5.02
CA THR A 154 7.18 21.14 4.03
C THR A 154 7.62 20.83 2.61
N TRP A 155 6.69 20.92 1.66
CA TRP A 155 6.92 20.70 0.22
C TRP A 155 5.90 21.48 -0.61
N ASP A 156 6.16 21.65 -1.90
CA ASP A 156 5.20 22.27 -2.80
C ASP A 156 4.06 21.28 -3.12
N ASN A 157 2.82 21.75 -2.97
CA ASN A 157 1.63 20.99 -3.36
C ASN A 157 0.53 21.95 -3.85
N THR A 158 0.75 22.59 -5.00
CA THR A 158 -0.19 23.57 -5.57
C THR A 158 -1.27 22.91 -6.43
N ASP A 159 -1.08 21.66 -6.83
CA ASP A 159 -1.98 20.89 -7.68
C ASP A 159 -2.92 19.95 -6.89
N GLY A 160 -2.74 19.84 -5.58
CA GLY A 160 -3.55 18.99 -4.70
C GLY A 160 -3.23 17.50 -4.84
N SER A 161 -2.04 17.17 -5.33
CA SER A 161 -1.54 15.80 -5.41
C SER A 161 -1.35 15.17 -4.03
N TYR A 162 -1.25 13.83 -3.98
CA TYR A 162 -1.12 13.09 -2.73
C TYR A 162 0.34 12.76 -2.41
N TYR A 163 0.67 12.89 -1.12
CA TYR A 163 1.99 12.61 -0.60
C TYR A 163 1.95 11.71 0.62
N LEU A 164 2.92 10.81 0.74
CA LEU A 164 3.11 9.90 1.88
C LEU A 164 4.50 10.12 2.47
N VAL A 165 4.58 10.29 3.79
CA VAL A 165 5.87 10.39 4.50
C VAL A 165 6.20 9.06 5.18
N LEU A 166 7.36 8.49 4.85
CA LEU A 166 7.97 7.33 5.50
C LEU A 166 9.21 7.78 6.26
N ILE A 167 9.33 7.34 7.51
CA ILE A 167 10.48 7.58 8.36
C ILE A 167 11.09 6.23 8.71
N GLU A 168 12.39 6.08 8.53
CA GLU A 168 13.12 4.85 8.81
C GLU A 168 14.45 5.17 9.48
N ASN A 169 14.73 4.52 10.62
CA ASN A 169 16.06 4.50 11.20
C ASN A 169 16.96 3.55 10.39
N ILE A 170 18.08 4.07 9.91
CA ILE A 170 18.98 3.35 8.99
C ILE A 170 20.22 2.76 9.69
N GLU A 171 20.24 2.77 11.03
CA GLU A 171 21.36 2.21 11.78
C GLU A 171 21.43 0.70 11.65
N THR A 172 22.66 0.19 11.60
CA THR A 172 22.92 -1.26 11.62
C THR A 172 22.58 -1.89 12.97
N THR A 173 22.72 -1.12 14.05
CA THR A 173 22.42 -1.52 15.42
C THR A 173 21.44 -0.52 16.02
N LEU A 174 20.22 -0.98 16.30
CA LEU A 174 19.16 -0.13 16.83
C LEU A 174 19.35 0.14 18.32
N GLU A 175 19.49 1.40 18.72
CA GLU A 175 19.45 1.82 20.12
C GLU A 175 18.07 2.41 20.47
N PRO A 176 17.23 1.73 21.29
CA PRO A 176 15.93 2.25 21.68
C PRO A 176 16.02 3.55 22.49
N ILE A 177 15.16 4.51 22.18
CA ILE A 177 14.97 5.72 23.02
C ILE A 177 14.37 5.34 24.36
N ARG A 178 13.45 4.37 24.35
CA ARG A 178 12.74 3.90 25.54
C ARG A 178 13.00 2.43 25.81
N ASP A 179 12.95 2.07 27.10
CA ASP A 179 12.91 0.69 27.54
C ASP A 179 11.52 0.08 27.25
N PHE A 180 11.50 -1.02 26.50
CA PHE A 180 10.30 -1.80 26.20
C PHE A 180 10.10 -2.97 27.19
N GLY A 181 11.02 -3.15 28.14
CA GLY A 181 11.02 -4.24 29.10
C GLY A 181 11.12 -5.59 28.41
N GLY A 182 10.22 -6.51 28.77
CA GLY A 182 10.14 -7.83 28.13
C GLY A 182 9.38 -7.85 26.79
N ASN A 183 8.86 -6.72 26.32
CA ASN A 183 8.13 -6.65 25.06
C ASN A 183 9.09 -6.49 23.88
N ALA A 184 8.69 -7.05 22.73
CA ALA A 184 9.40 -6.79 21.48
C ALA A 184 9.30 -5.28 21.14
N PRO A 185 10.42 -4.62 20.81
CA PRO A 185 10.38 -3.22 20.41
C PRO A 185 9.68 -3.07 19.04
N PRO A 186 9.08 -1.91 18.76
CA PRO A 186 8.43 -1.63 17.48
C PRO A 186 9.43 -1.65 16.32
N GLY A 187 8.95 -1.74 15.10
CA GLY A 187 9.82 -1.65 13.92
C GLY A 187 10.59 -0.33 13.87
N ASN A 188 11.74 -0.33 13.18
CA ASN A 188 12.59 0.83 12.94
C ASN A 188 12.01 1.85 11.95
N ARG A 189 10.75 1.66 11.53
CA ARG A 189 10.08 2.50 10.53
C ARG A 189 8.66 2.81 10.96
N PHE A 190 8.20 4.00 10.61
CA PHE A 190 6.81 4.42 10.74
C PHE A 190 6.44 5.34 9.58
N ARG A 191 5.15 5.52 9.34
CA ARG A 191 4.63 6.33 8.24
C ARG A 191 3.45 7.17 8.69
N LYS A 192 3.30 8.33 8.08
CA LYS A 192 2.08 9.14 8.16
C LYS A 192 1.10 8.66 7.10
N SER A 193 -0.21 8.83 7.32
CA SER A 193 -1.19 8.58 6.26
C SER A 193 -0.97 9.51 5.07
N PRO A 194 -1.33 9.11 3.83
CA PRO A 194 -1.30 9.99 2.68
C PRO A 194 -2.09 11.28 2.93
N THR A 195 -1.59 12.40 2.41
CA THR A 195 -2.21 13.71 2.55
C THR A 195 -2.06 14.52 1.27
N ASN A 196 -3.02 15.40 0.99
CA ASN A 196 -2.94 16.43 -0.04
C ASN A 196 -2.53 17.80 0.52
N ALA A 197 -2.08 17.84 1.79
CA ALA A 197 -1.46 19.01 2.36
C ALA A 197 -0.07 19.27 1.75
N SER A 198 0.49 20.45 2.04
CA SER A 198 1.86 20.85 1.69
C SER A 198 2.83 20.77 2.87
N SER A 199 2.39 20.17 3.99
CA SER A 199 3.19 20.06 5.21
C SER A 199 2.70 18.96 6.14
N THR A 200 3.60 18.41 6.96
CA THR A 200 3.25 17.56 8.10
C THR A 200 4.25 17.75 9.23
N GLU A 201 3.86 17.40 10.45
CA GLU A 201 4.76 17.35 11.61
C GLU A 201 5.15 15.91 11.97
N ILE A 202 6.37 15.74 12.48
CA ILE A 202 6.80 14.55 13.20
C ILE A 202 7.05 14.97 14.65
N ARG A 203 6.31 14.37 15.57
CA ARG A 203 6.48 14.62 16.99
C ARG A 203 7.68 13.82 17.49
N SER A 204 8.45 14.40 18.39
CA SER A 204 9.65 13.78 18.96
C SER A 204 9.36 12.39 19.58
N MET A 205 8.18 12.20 20.16
CA MET A 205 7.75 10.93 20.75
C MET A 205 7.42 9.82 19.74
N GLU A 206 7.32 10.14 18.44
CA GLU A 206 7.10 9.14 17.39
C GLU A 206 8.38 8.37 17.07
N PHE A 207 9.56 8.96 17.32
CA PHE A 207 10.84 8.26 17.18
C PHE A 207 10.98 7.18 18.25
N GLN A 208 11.37 5.98 17.82
CA GLN A 208 11.55 4.82 18.71
C GLN A 208 13.02 4.52 19.00
N TYR A 209 13.94 5.01 18.15
CA TYR A 209 15.36 4.70 18.18
C TYR A 209 16.20 5.98 18.05
N PHE A 210 17.41 5.97 18.61
CA PHE A 210 18.44 6.97 18.36
C PHE A 210 19.17 6.70 17.04
N GLY A 211 19.87 7.70 16.52
CA GLY A 211 20.70 7.63 15.32
C GLY A 211 20.06 8.27 14.09
N SER A 212 20.61 7.97 12.92
CA SER A 212 20.20 8.59 11.66
C SER A 212 18.87 8.04 11.17
N HIS A 213 17.93 8.94 10.90
CA HIS A 213 16.65 8.64 10.29
C HIS A 213 16.58 9.21 8.88
N ARG A 214 16.23 8.35 7.93
CA ARG A 214 15.89 8.76 6.58
C ARG A 214 14.40 9.10 6.52
N ILE A 215 14.08 10.29 6.05
CA ILE A 215 12.70 10.77 5.86
C ILE A 215 12.45 10.82 4.35
N VAL A 216 11.55 9.96 3.87
CA VAL A 216 11.21 9.84 2.45
C VAL A 216 9.81 10.40 2.22
N LEU A 217 9.72 11.44 1.40
CA LEU A 217 8.45 11.97 0.90
C LEU A 217 8.16 11.31 -0.45
N TYR A 218 7.10 10.51 -0.50
CA TYR A 218 6.62 9.92 -1.74
C TYR A 218 5.49 10.78 -2.33
N HIS A 219 5.62 11.17 -3.59
CA HIS A 219 4.50 11.61 -4.42
C HIS A 219 3.80 10.35 -4.97
N VAL A 220 2.53 10.18 -4.64
CA VAL A 220 1.73 8.98 -4.96
C VAL A 220 0.46 9.35 -5.72
N LEU A 221 -0.08 8.40 -6.47
CA LEU A 221 -1.36 8.58 -7.17
C LEU A 221 -2.56 8.51 -6.20
N PRO A 222 -3.71 9.13 -6.55
CA PRO A 222 -4.93 9.03 -5.76
C PRO A 222 -5.37 7.58 -5.47
N ASP A 223 -5.25 6.69 -6.45
CA ASP A 223 -5.58 5.26 -6.30
C ASP A 223 -4.75 4.57 -5.21
N TYR A 224 -3.51 5.01 -4.99
CA TYR A 224 -2.69 4.53 -3.88
C TYR A 224 -3.16 5.12 -2.55
N ALA A 225 -3.54 6.40 -2.54
CA ALA A 225 -4.04 7.06 -1.33
C ALA A 225 -5.36 6.46 -0.83
N SER A 226 -6.29 6.11 -1.73
CA SER A 226 -7.58 5.50 -1.35
C SER A 226 -7.46 4.15 -0.64
N LEU A 227 -6.35 3.42 -0.84
CA LEU A 227 -6.05 2.20 -0.09
C LEU A 227 -5.97 2.43 1.42
N TYR A 228 -5.72 3.67 1.87
CA TYR A 228 -5.69 4.03 3.28
C TYR A 228 -7.09 4.30 3.84
N ASP A 229 -8.03 4.77 3.03
CA ASP A 229 -9.42 5.04 3.42
C ASP A 229 -10.25 3.74 3.50
N ASP A 230 -9.97 2.79 2.61
CA ASP A 230 -10.67 1.50 2.49
C ASP A 230 -10.33 0.50 3.62
N ASN A 231 -9.26 0.75 4.39
CA ASN A 231 -8.89 -0.04 5.59
C ASN A 231 -9.93 0.06 6.74
N SER A 232 -10.98 0.89 6.57
CA SER A 232 -12.11 1.00 7.50
C SER A 232 -13.23 -0.05 7.25
N THR A 233 -13.09 -0.92 6.25
CA THR A 233 -14.09 -1.93 5.92
C THR A 233 -13.96 -3.19 6.79
N SER A 234 -15.08 -3.66 7.36
CA SER A 234 -15.13 -4.93 8.08
C SER A 234 -14.99 -6.09 7.10
N SER A 235 -14.48 -7.24 7.55
CA SER A 235 -14.33 -8.47 6.75
C SER A 235 -15.63 -8.99 6.10
N GLN A 236 -16.78 -8.40 6.45
CA GLN A 236 -18.08 -8.71 5.89
C GLN A 236 -18.47 -7.85 4.68
N ASN A 237 -17.72 -6.77 4.37
CA ASN A 237 -17.92 -5.92 3.20
C ASN A 237 -16.56 -5.58 2.58
N LEU A 238 -15.92 -6.57 1.96
CA LEU A 238 -14.73 -6.34 1.13
C LEU A 238 -15.16 -5.61 -0.15
N THR A 239 -15.05 -4.28 -0.17
CA THR A 239 -15.01 -3.52 -1.42
C THR A 239 -13.60 -3.61 -1.97
N ASN A 240 -13.46 -4.04 -3.23
CA ASN A 240 -12.18 -3.93 -3.91
C ASN A 240 -11.86 -2.44 -4.07
N PRO A 241 -10.64 -1.99 -3.70
CA PRO A 241 -10.26 -0.63 -3.93
C PRO A 241 -10.37 -0.30 -5.42
N SER A 242 -10.69 0.95 -5.74
CA SER A 242 -10.66 1.42 -7.13
C SER A 242 -9.22 1.35 -7.62
N THR A 243 -8.95 0.46 -8.58
CA THR A 243 -7.64 0.36 -9.22
C THR A 243 -7.79 0.53 -10.72
N SER A 244 -6.72 0.96 -11.37
CA SER A 244 -6.62 1.05 -12.83
C SER A 244 -6.64 -0.31 -13.55
N ILE A 245 -6.79 -1.43 -12.82
CA ILE A 245 -6.70 -2.79 -13.34
C ILE A 245 -8.08 -3.30 -13.80
N VAL A 246 -8.14 -3.79 -15.03
CA VAL A 246 -9.32 -4.42 -15.64
C VAL A 246 -9.08 -5.92 -15.79
N ASN A 247 -10.09 -6.74 -15.43
CA ASN A 247 -10.04 -8.21 -15.46
C ASN A 247 -8.94 -8.84 -14.59
N GLY A 248 -8.47 -8.12 -13.57
CA GLY A 248 -7.52 -8.59 -12.57
C GLY A 248 -7.66 -7.79 -11.27
N TYR A 249 -6.82 -8.12 -10.29
CA TYR A 249 -6.74 -7.43 -9.01
C TYR A 249 -5.31 -6.98 -8.73
N GLY A 250 -5.11 -6.29 -7.60
CA GLY A 250 -3.80 -5.90 -7.11
C GLY A 250 -3.51 -4.42 -7.33
N ILE A 251 -2.24 -4.07 -7.54
CA ILE A 251 -1.77 -2.69 -7.68
C ILE A 251 -0.74 -2.55 -8.80
N PHE A 252 -0.92 -1.53 -9.63
CA PHE A 252 0.02 -1.11 -10.66
C PHE A 252 0.10 0.42 -10.58
N THR A 253 1.09 0.94 -9.87
CA THR A 253 1.17 2.37 -9.57
C THR A 253 2.58 2.91 -9.79
N GLY A 254 2.66 4.14 -10.30
CA GLY A 254 3.87 4.94 -10.30
C GLY A 254 4.00 5.73 -9.01
N LEU A 255 5.23 5.94 -8.57
CA LEU A 255 5.57 6.79 -7.44
C LEU A 255 6.92 7.45 -7.68
N ASN A 256 7.14 8.60 -7.07
CA ASN A 256 8.41 9.30 -7.10
C ASN A 256 8.69 9.85 -5.72
N SER A 257 9.96 10.07 -5.37
CA SER A 257 10.31 10.45 -4.01
C SER A 257 11.43 11.45 -3.91
N ASP A 258 11.45 12.14 -2.78
CA ASP A 258 12.61 12.89 -2.31
C ASP A 258 12.93 12.50 -0.88
N THR A 259 14.16 12.78 -0.44
CA THR A 259 14.68 12.26 0.83
C THR A 259 15.45 13.32 1.61
N LEU A 260 15.15 13.42 2.90
CA LEU A 260 15.86 14.19 3.90
C LEU A 260 16.42 13.26 5.00
N TYR A 261 17.27 13.80 5.86
CA TYR A 261 17.93 13.04 6.93
C TYR A 261 17.90 13.83 8.23
N LEU A 262 17.37 13.18 9.27
CA LEU A 262 17.29 13.74 10.61
C LEU A 262 18.12 12.88 11.57
N GLU A 263 18.99 13.52 12.34
CA GLU A 263 19.76 12.86 13.39
C GLU A 263 19.02 12.94 14.74
N VAL A 264 18.74 11.79 15.36
CA VAL A 264 18.11 11.73 16.69
C VAL A 264 19.16 11.36 17.72
N LYS A 265 19.64 12.36 18.45
CA LYS A 265 20.74 12.22 19.40
C LYS A 265 20.24 11.97 20.82
N LYS A 266 21.07 11.28 21.58
CA LYS A 266 20.90 11.16 23.02
C LYS A 266 21.47 12.40 23.71
N LYS A 267 20.65 13.02 24.55
CA LYS A 267 21.03 14.14 25.42
C LYS A 267 21.90 13.69 26.61
#